data_AF-A0A5C4N0K3-F1
#
_entry.id   AF-A0A5C4N0K3-F1
#
_cell.length_a   1.000
_cell.length_b   1.000
_cell.length_c   1.000
_cell.angle_alpha   90.00
_cell.angle_beta   90.00
_cell.angle_gamma   90.00
#
_symmetry.space_group_name_H-M   'P 1'
#
loop_
_entity.id
_entity.type
_entity.pdbx_description
1 polymer ?
#
loop_
_entity_poly.entity_id
_entity_poly.type
_entity_poly.pdbx_seq_one_letter_code
_entity_poly.pdbx_strand_id
1 'polypeptide(L)'
;MIRPFATSAVILALALASSEPVLAQSRAERQSMGAERGSNGVVMGLAALAVLGLAIHAAQDDDDDKKDERPRVPARCLVDWPTHDGAVALYDADCLDLEYRAASRLPLDCAVTVRSHGRFVSGFSPDCLREEGWRLQRD
;
A
#
# COMPACT_ATOMS: atom_id res chain seq x y z
N MET A 1 -18.20 -28.23 13.24
CA MET A 1 -17.65 -27.49 14.40
C MET A 1 -17.89 -26.02 14.17
N ILE A 2 -18.87 -25.45 14.87
CA ILE A 2 -19.39 -24.09 14.68
C ILE A 2 -18.91 -23.27 15.88
N ARG A 3 -18.19 -22.16 15.66
CA ARG A 3 -17.79 -21.21 16.70
C ARG A 3 -18.59 -19.92 16.51
N PRO A 4 -19.45 -19.51 17.47
CA PRO A 4 -20.26 -18.30 17.36
C PRO A 4 -19.41 -17.07 17.70
N PHE A 5 -19.23 -16.17 16.75
CA PHE A 5 -18.65 -14.86 17.02
C PHE A 5 -19.75 -13.88 17.44
N ALA A 6 -19.44 -13.19 18.54
CA ALA A 6 -20.31 -12.36 19.33
C ALA A 6 -20.90 -11.17 18.55
N THR A 7 -22.20 -10.99 18.75
CA THR A 7 -22.97 -9.77 18.53
C THR A 7 -22.40 -8.60 19.32
N SER A 8 -21.94 -7.55 18.63
CA SER A 8 -21.81 -6.21 19.21
C SER A 8 -22.77 -5.27 18.51
N ALA A 9 -23.88 -4.98 19.19
CA ALA A 9 -24.79 -3.90 18.86
C ALA A 9 -24.15 -2.57 19.29
N VAL A 10 -23.93 -1.66 18.34
CA VAL A 10 -23.57 -0.27 18.63
C VAL A 10 -24.78 0.59 18.31
N ILE A 11 -25.51 0.99 19.34
CA ILE A 11 -26.53 2.02 19.29
C ILE A 11 -25.83 3.33 19.67
N LEU A 12 -25.70 4.26 18.72
CA LEU A 12 -25.27 5.62 19.05
C LEU A 12 -26.33 6.61 18.55
N ALA A 13 -27.18 7.04 19.48
CA ALA A 13 -28.13 8.12 19.28
C ALA A 13 -27.39 9.46 19.44
N LEU A 14 -27.37 10.29 18.39
CA LEU A 14 -27.04 11.71 18.50
C LEU A 14 -28.29 12.55 18.29
N ALA A 15 -28.86 12.99 19.40
CA ALA A 15 -29.70 14.18 19.46
C ALA A 15 -28.98 15.15 20.39
N LEU A 16 -28.58 16.33 19.89
CA LEU A 16 -28.46 17.57 20.65
C LEU A 16 -28.40 18.72 19.64
N ALA A 17 -29.38 19.60 19.81
CA ALA A 17 -29.70 20.75 18.98
C ALA A 17 -28.93 22.00 19.43
N SER A 18 -28.62 22.87 18.46
CA SER A 18 -28.64 24.35 18.46
C SER A 18 -28.34 25.17 19.74
N SER A 19 -27.40 26.13 19.64
CA SER A 19 -27.67 27.59 19.81
C SER A 19 -26.40 28.44 19.57
N GLU A 20 -26.57 29.58 18.88
CA GLU A 20 -25.56 30.53 18.35
C GLU A 20 -25.15 31.65 19.37
N PRO A 21 -24.58 32.82 18.97
CA PRO A 21 -23.17 33.20 19.14
C PRO A 21 -22.96 34.43 20.07
N VAL A 22 -21.72 34.71 20.49
CA VAL A 22 -21.35 36.00 21.11
C VAL A 22 -20.47 36.79 20.16
N LEU A 23 -21.03 37.89 19.64
CA LEU A 23 -20.31 38.99 19.00
C LEU A 23 -19.67 39.87 20.07
N ALA A 24 -18.37 40.12 19.98
CA ALA A 24 -17.72 41.42 20.18
C ALA A 24 -16.22 41.28 20.46
N GLN A 25 -15.37 41.72 19.52
CA GLN A 25 -14.07 42.41 19.70
C GLN A 25 -13.33 42.41 18.36
N SER A 26 -13.45 43.47 17.57
CA SER A 26 -12.62 44.69 17.59
C SER A 26 -11.47 44.62 16.58
N ARG A 27 -11.75 45.17 15.39
CA ARG A 27 -10.97 46.22 14.71
C ARG A 27 -9.48 46.29 15.10
N ALA A 28 -8.65 45.50 14.43
CA ALA A 28 -7.25 45.84 14.17
C ALA A 28 -6.92 45.40 12.74
N GLU A 29 -6.35 46.33 12.00
CA GLU A 29 -6.10 46.28 10.57
C GLU A 29 -5.30 45.05 10.12
N ARG A 30 -5.77 44.39 9.07
CA ARG A 30 -4.90 44.08 7.93
C ARG A 30 -5.59 44.55 6.66
N GLN A 31 -5.02 45.62 6.15
CA GLN A 31 -5.35 46.21 4.87
C GLN A 31 -5.16 45.17 3.76
N SER A 32 -6.05 45.28 2.80
CA SER A 32 -6.23 44.52 1.58
C SER A 32 -4.95 44.31 0.77
N MET A 33 -4.73 43.08 0.31
CA MET A 33 -4.15 42.83 -0.99
C MET A 33 -4.89 41.67 -1.66
N GLY A 34 -5.52 41.93 -2.82
CA GLY A 34 -5.72 40.90 -3.83
C GLY A 34 -7.12 40.74 -4.43
N ALA A 35 -7.27 41.36 -5.60
CA ALA A 35 -8.08 40.91 -6.74
C ALA A 35 -9.62 40.94 -6.64
N GLU A 36 -10.18 42.09 -7.03
CA GLU A 36 -11.54 42.19 -7.55
C GLU A 36 -11.54 41.93 -9.07
N ARG A 37 -12.25 40.91 -9.54
CA ARG A 37 -12.84 40.89 -10.88
C ARG A 37 -14.10 40.03 -10.92
N GLY A 38 -15.25 40.67 -11.11
CA GLY A 38 -16.46 40.03 -11.62
C GLY A 38 -17.63 39.96 -10.65
N SER A 39 -18.69 40.68 -11.01
CA SER A 39 -19.97 40.82 -10.30
C SER A 39 -20.64 39.50 -9.92
N ASN A 40 -21.30 39.55 -8.75
CA ASN A 40 -22.13 38.54 -8.06
C ASN A 40 -21.43 37.88 -6.85
N GLY A 41 -21.31 38.65 -5.76
CA GLY A 41 -21.60 38.23 -4.38
C GLY A 41 -20.90 37.04 -3.72
N VAL A 42 -19.93 36.37 -4.34
CA VAL A 42 -19.33 35.12 -3.79
C VAL A 42 -17.80 35.22 -3.60
N VAL A 43 -17.16 36.28 -4.12
CA VAL A 43 -15.70 36.36 -4.22
C VAL A 43 -15.01 36.70 -2.88
N MET A 44 -15.68 37.39 -1.97
CA MET A 44 -15.08 37.84 -0.70
C MET A 44 -14.70 36.70 0.26
N GLY A 45 -15.45 35.58 0.25
CA GLY A 45 -15.18 34.43 1.12
C GLY A 45 -14.04 33.53 0.63
N LEU A 46 -13.82 33.47 -0.69
CA LEU A 46 -12.83 32.57 -1.29
C LEU A 46 -11.38 33.01 -0.99
N ALA A 47 -11.13 34.31 -0.88
CA ALA A 47 -9.80 34.83 -0.53
C ALA A 47 -9.38 34.41 0.89
N ALA A 48 -10.30 34.41 1.87
CA ALA A 48 -10.03 33.97 3.23
C ALA A 48 -9.73 32.45 3.28
N LEU A 49 -10.49 31.64 2.54
CA LEU A 49 -10.25 30.21 2.39
C LEU A 49 -8.92 29.91 1.68
N ALA A 50 -8.52 30.71 0.70
CA ALA A 50 -7.23 30.55 0.03
C ALA A 50 -6.04 30.83 0.97
N VAL A 51 -6.14 31.84 1.84
CA VAL A 51 -5.11 32.16 2.84
C VAL A 51 -5.03 31.08 3.93
N LEU A 52 -6.18 30.62 4.45
CA LEU A 52 -6.25 29.50 5.39
C LEU A 52 -5.74 28.20 4.75
N GLY A 53 -6.07 27.97 3.48
CA GLY A 53 -5.63 26.83 2.69
C GLY A 53 -4.12 26.81 2.48
N LEU A 54 -3.49 27.96 2.22
CA LEU A 54 -2.03 28.07 2.07
C LEU A 54 -1.29 27.74 3.38
N ALA A 55 -1.86 28.08 4.54
CA ALA A 55 -1.29 27.72 5.84
C ALA A 55 -1.38 26.21 6.14
N ILE A 56 -2.34 25.50 5.51
CA ILE A 56 -2.50 24.04 5.65
C ILE A 56 -1.72 23.29 4.55
N HIS A 57 -1.59 23.87 3.34
CA HIS A 57 -0.87 23.26 2.21
C HIS A 57 0.65 23.21 2.38
N ALA A 58 1.21 24.00 3.30
CA ALA A 58 2.65 23.94 3.61
C ALA A 58 3.04 22.75 4.50
N ALA A 59 2.11 21.85 4.82
CA ALA A 59 2.31 20.81 5.83
C ALA A 59 2.07 19.37 5.37
N GLN A 60 1.83 19.09 4.09
CA GLN A 60 1.65 17.70 3.67
C GLN A 60 1.94 17.47 2.18
N ASP A 61 3.22 17.39 1.87
CA ASP A 61 3.74 16.65 0.73
C ASP A 61 4.74 15.63 1.30
N ASP A 62 4.19 14.61 1.95
CA ASP A 62 4.90 13.36 2.22
C ASP A 62 3.99 12.26 1.67
N ASP A 63 4.02 12.11 0.34
CA ASP A 63 3.61 10.87 -0.31
C ASP A 63 4.54 9.77 0.22
N ASP A 64 4.15 9.19 1.36
CA ASP A 64 4.74 7.98 1.90
C ASP A 64 4.48 6.86 0.87
N ASP A 65 5.44 6.67 -0.03
CA ASP A 65 5.71 5.42 -0.73
C ASP A 65 5.91 4.33 0.34
N LYS A 66 4.81 3.83 0.91
CA LYS A 66 4.82 2.60 1.70
C LYS A 66 5.25 1.51 0.74
N LYS A 67 6.56 1.25 0.71
CA LYS A 67 7.22 0.17 0.00
C LYS A 67 6.68 -1.14 0.52
N ASP A 68 5.47 -1.45 0.06
CA ASP A 68 4.79 -2.71 0.00
C ASP A 68 5.57 -3.83 0.74
N GLU A 69 5.52 -3.80 2.08
CA GLU A 69 6.38 -4.58 3.00
C GLU A 69 6.12 -6.09 2.92
N ARG A 70 5.16 -6.51 2.08
CA ARG A 70 4.90 -7.93 1.86
C ARG A 70 6.15 -8.56 1.24
N PRO A 71 6.68 -9.64 1.86
CA PRO A 71 7.86 -10.34 1.38
C PRO A 71 7.72 -10.68 -0.10
N ARG A 72 8.73 -10.33 -0.90
CA ARG A 72 8.80 -10.67 -2.32
C ARG A 72 9.88 -11.73 -2.51
N VAL A 73 9.58 -12.74 -3.30
CA VAL A 73 10.55 -13.78 -3.65
C VAL A 73 11.66 -13.13 -4.48
N PRO A 74 12.94 -13.21 -4.07
CA PRO A 74 14.03 -12.49 -4.73
C PRO A 74 14.32 -13.02 -6.14
N ALA A 75 14.42 -12.11 -7.11
CA ALA A 75 14.72 -12.46 -8.51
C ALA A 75 16.09 -13.12 -8.68
N ARG A 76 17.07 -12.76 -7.83
CA ARG A 76 18.41 -13.38 -7.80
C ARG A 76 18.42 -14.90 -7.58
N CYS A 77 17.36 -15.45 -6.99
CA CYS A 77 17.24 -16.89 -6.79
C CYS A 77 16.53 -17.60 -7.96
N LEU A 78 16.05 -16.87 -8.96
CA LEU A 78 15.50 -17.45 -10.18
C LEU A 78 16.64 -17.88 -11.10
N VAL A 79 16.75 -19.19 -11.32
CA VAL A 79 17.82 -19.79 -12.10
C VAL A 79 17.24 -20.65 -13.20
N ASP A 80 17.78 -20.52 -14.40
CA ASP A 80 17.47 -21.40 -15.53
C ASP A 80 18.25 -22.71 -15.41
N TRP A 81 17.54 -23.80 -15.16
CA TRP A 81 18.10 -25.15 -15.10
C TRP A 81 17.91 -25.85 -16.44
N PRO A 82 18.99 -26.25 -17.13
CA PRO A 82 18.84 -27.06 -18.34
C PRO A 82 18.38 -28.46 -17.97
N THR A 83 17.30 -28.91 -18.57
CA THR A 83 16.76 -30.27 -18.47
C THR A 83 16.80 -30.95 -19.84
N HIS A 84 16.38 -32.21 -19.90
CA HIS A 84 16.27 -32.94 -21.17
C HIS A 84 15.31 -32.27 -22.16
N ASP A 85 14.20 -31.71 -21.65
CA ASP A 85 13.11 -31.19 -22.47
C ASP A 85 13.21 -29.66 -22.71
N GLY A 86 14.34 -29.06 -22.31
CA GLY A 86 14.58 -27.63 -22.39
C GLY A 86 15.04 -27.02 -21.06
N ALA A 87 15.39 -25.73 -21.10
CA ALA A 87 15.68 -24.99 -19.87
C ALA A 87 14.37 -24.65 -19.15
N VAL A 88 14.36 -24.79 -17.83
CA VAL A 88 13.24 -24.42 -16.97
C VAL A 88 13.72 -23.45 -15.90
N ALA A 89 13.00 -22.33 -15.73
CA ALA A 89 13.30 -21.34 -14.70
C ALA A 89 12.66 -21.77 -13.38
N LEU A 90 13.47 -21.95 -12.34
CA LEU A 90 13.01 -22.30 -10.99
C LEU A 90 13.64 -21.37 -9.97
N TYR A 91 12.90 -21.06 -8.91
CA TYR A 91 13.54 -20.48 -7.72
C TYR A 91 14.30 -21.57 -7.00
N ASP A 92 15.62 -21.45 -6.96
CA ASP A 92 16.51 -22.39 -6.31
C ASP A 92 16.23 -22.47 -4.80
N ALA A 93 16.00 -23.67 -4.28
CA ALA A 93 15.63 -23.87 -2.88
C ALA A 93 16.76 -23.47 -1.92
N ASP A 94 18.01 -23.80 -2.25
CA ASP A 94 19.16 -23.48 -1.41
C ASP A 94 19.39 -21.96 -1.35
N CYS A 95 19.28 -21.26 -2.48
CA CYS A 95 19.32 -19.79 -2.52
C CYS A 95 18.22 -19.17 -1.67
N LEU A 96 16.98 -19.66 -1.78
CA LEU A 96 15.86 -19.12 -1.00
C LEU A 96 16.07 -19.28 0.50
N ASP A 97 16.54 -20.45 0.95
CA ASP A 97 16.79 -20.70 2.38
C ASP A 97 17.86 -19.77 2.96
N LEU A 98 18.86 -19.39 2.15
CA LEU A 98 19.91 -18.45 2.55
C LEU A 98 19.45 -16.99 2.54
N GLU A 99 18.71 -16.60 1.50
CA GLU A 99 18.52 -15.20 1.13
C GLU A 99 17.12 -14.67 1.40
N TYR A 100 16.13 -15.53 1.65
CA TYR A 100 14.73 -15.18 1.80
C TYR A 100 14.15 -15.69 3.11
N ARG A 101 14.00 -14.80 4.10
CA ARG A 101 13.51 -15.14 5.45
C ARG A 101 12.14 -15.83 5.49
N ALA A 102 11.34 -15.67 4.45
CA ALA A 102 10.02 -16.30 4.35
C ALA A 102 10.04 -17.58 3.48
N ALA A 103 11.22 -18.14 3.19
CA ALA A 103 11.39 -19.36 2.40
C ALA A 103 10.54 -20.53 2.94
N SER A 104 10.56 -20.72 4.26
CA SER A 104 9.78 -21.74 4.95
C SER A 104 8.26 -21.58 4.87
N ARG A 105 7.77 -20.45 4.34
CA ARG A 105 6.34 -20.21 4.12
C ARG A 105 5.91 -20.52 2.70
N LEU A 106 6.83 -20.80 1.77
CA LEU A 106 6.46 -21.15 0.40
C LEU A 106 5.61 -22.44 0.40
N PRO A 107 4.55 -22.52 -0.43
CA PRO A 107 3.76 -23.72 -0.58
C PRO A 107 4.60 -24.86 -1.11
N LEU A 108 4.59 -25.99 -0.40
CA LEU A 108 5.30 -27.20 -0.85
C LEU A 108 4.68 -27.80 -2.11
N ASP A 109 3.40 -27.52 -2.39
CA ASP A 109 2.71 -27.92 -3.62
C ASP A 109 3.35 -27.30 -4.88
N CYS A 110 4.01 -26.14 -4.73
CA CYS A 110 4.75 -25.50 -5.81
C CYS A 110 6.21 -25.97 -5.92
N ALA A 111 6.67 -26.83 -5.00
CA ALA A 111 8.01 -27.37 -5.04
C ALA A 111 8.11 -28.47 -6.12
N VAL A 112 9.11 -28.34 -6.98
CA VAL A 112 9.39 -29.28 -8.06
C VAL A 112 10.83 -29.75 -7.97
N THR A 113 11.07 -30.98 -8.42
CA THR A 113 12.42 -31.52 -8.55
C THR A 113 12.66 -31.91 -10.00
N VAL A 114 13.71 -31.36 -10.60
CA VAL A 114 14.07 -31.61 -11.99
C VAL A 114 15.45 -32.26 -12.07
N ARG A 115 15.69 -32.99 -13.15
CA ARG A 115 17.00 -33.56 -13.44
C ARG A 115 17.77 -32.62 -14.36
N SER A 116 18.88 -32.06 -13.89
CA SER A 116 19.77 -31.18 -14.65
C SER A 116 21.20 -31.71 -14.57
N HIS A 117 21.90 -31.83 -15.68
CA HIS A 117 23.29 -32.31 -15.73
C HIS A 117 23.57 -33.59 -14.91
N GLY A 118 22.63 -34.54 -14.91
CA GLY A 118 22.77 -35.80 -14.16
C GLY A 118 22.52 -35.71 -12.65
N ARG A 119 22.22 -34.53 -12.11
CA ARG A 119 21.83 -34.30 -10.71
C ARG A 119 20.36 -33.93 -10.60
N PHE A 120 19.75 -34.25 -9.46
CA PHE A 120 18.42 -33.75 -9.13
C PHE A 120 18.58 -32.42 -8.40
N VAL A 121 17.82 -31.43 -8.81
CA VAL A 121 17.77 -30.11 -8.19
C VAL A 121 16.33 -29.80 -7.82
N SER A 122 16.13 -29.22 -6.65
CA SER A 122 14.80 -28.86 -6.14
C SER A 122 14.65 -27.34 -6.15
N GLY A 123 13.43 -26.89 -6.41
CA GLY A 123 13.11 -25.47 -6.43
C GLY A 123 11.62 -25.24 -6.52
N PHE A 124 11.23 -23.99 -6.67
CA PHE A 124 9.81 -23.60 -6.75
C PHE A 124 9.48 -23.03 -8.11
N SER A 125 8.35 -23.46 -8.67
CA SER A 125 7.88 -22.97 -9.97
C SER A 125 7.40 -21.52 -9.87
N PRO A 126 7.87 -20.60 -10.74
CA PRO A 126 7.41 -19.22 -10.78
C PRO A 126 5.95 -19.09 -11.23
N ASP A 127 5.43 -20.04 -12.00
CA ASP A 127 4.02 -20.07 -12.41
C ASP A 127 3.12 -20.41 -11.23
N CYS A 128 3.36 -21.55 -10.58
CA CYS A 128 2.59 -21.99 -9.42
C CYS A 128 2.60 -20.95 -8.30
N LEU A 129 3.76 -20.36 -7.99
CA LEU A 129 3.85 -19.33 -6.96
C LEU A 129 2.97 -18.11 -7.26
N ARG A 130 2.85 -17.69 -8.53
CA ARG A 130 1.96 -16.59 -8.91
C ARG A 130 0.49 -16.97 -8.79
N GLU A 131 0.15 -18.20 -9.15
CA GLU A 131 -1.21 -18.74 -9.03
C GLU A 131 -1.64 -18.81 -7.56
N GLU A 132 -0.72 -19.19 -6.67
CA GLU A 132 -0.89 -19.17 -5.20
C GLU A 132 -0.83 -17.74 -4.59
N GLY A 133 -0.69 -16.70 -5.42
CA GLY A 133 -0.73 -15.30 -4.98
C GLY A 133 0.58 -14.75 -4.40
N TRP A 134 1.70 -15.46 -4.55
CA TRP A 134 3.01 -14.99 -4.12
C TRP A 134 3.56 -13.90 -5.04
N ARG A 135 4.17 -12.89 -4.43
CA ARG A 135 4.79 -11.79 -5.17
C ARG A 135 6.22 -12.13 -5.50
N LEU A 136 6.48 -12.22 -6.80
CA LEU A 136 7.79 -12.44 -7.36
C LEU A 136 8.44 -11.10 -7.67
N GLN A 137 9.70 -10.93 -7.28
CA GLN A 137 10.51 -9.84 -7.81
C GLN A 137 10.88 -10.21 -9.25
N ARG A 138 10.60 -9.32 -10.20
CA ARG A 138 11.10 -9.40 -11.58
C ARG A 138 12.03 -8.21 -11.76
N ASP A 139 13.23 -8.50 -12.25
CA ASP A 139 14.23 -7.49 -12.59
C ASP A 139 14.00 -6.93 -14.01
#